data_AF-A0A067GEQ3-F1
#
_entry.id   AF-A0A067GEQ3-F1
#
_cell.length_a   1.000
_cell.length_b   1.000
_cell.length_c   1.000
_cell.angle_alpha   90.00
_cell.angle_beta   90.00
_cell.angle_gamma   90.00
#
_symmetry.space_group_name_H-M   'P 1'
#
loop_
_entity.id
_entity.type
_entity.pdbx_description
1 polymer ?
#
loop_
_entity_poly.entity_id
_entity_poly.type
_entity_poly.pdbx_seq_one_letter_code
_entity_poly.pdbx_strand_id
1 'polypeptide(L)'
;MIPPLTPSTALSSRRSKNSIRRCSHTSIYLDGTPQGVMLKNPICTSIKLYLMDINESPVYVLLNPSINPAQKDLPVTIFESELHVIEGIPQLIFVRSSYTIETVEAERISVDHVAHLKPSDGGSAATQLAAHLTGIHSAIKMLNSRIRVLHHYLVAMQKGEIPCENSLLRQVSSLLRRLPAIESEKFQDDFLMEYNDTLLIAYLAMFTNCASTMNELVDKFNTAYDRHSRRGGRTAFI
;
A
#
# COMPACT_ATOMS: atom_id res chain seq x y z
N MET A 1 -32.72 17.86 -55.96
CA MET A 1 -32.65 18.88 -54.90
C MET A 1 -32.90 18.18 -53.58
N ILE A 2 -32.16 18.55 -52.53
CA ILE A 2 -31.98 17.91 -51.21
C ILE A 2 -30.72 16.98 -51.17
N PRO A 3 -29.64 17.40 -50.47
CA PRO A 3 -28.42 16.63 -50.28
C PRO A 3 -28.49 15.69 -49.05
N PRO A 4 -27.58 14.70 -48.92
CA PRO A 4 -27.46 13.88 -47.72
C PRO A 4 -26.65 14.59 -46.62
N LEU A 5 -27.08 14.36 -45.37
CA LEU A 5 -26.48 14.85 -44.13
C LEU A 5 -25.14 14.16 -43.82
N THR A 6 -24.23 14.95 -43.28
CA THR A 6 -22.88 14.61 -42.81
C THR A 6 -22.87 13.74 -41.54
N PRO A 7 -21.77 13.03 -41.24
CA PRO A 7 -21.67 12.15 -40.07
C PRO A 7 -21.39 12.95 -38.79
N SER A 8 -22.14 12.63 -37.72
CA SER A 8 -21.94 13.20 -36.38
C SER A 8 -20.71 12.57 -35.72
N THR A 9 -19.72 13.41 -35.45
CA THR A 9 -18.49 13.10 -34.74
C THR A 9 -18.79 12.83 -33.27
N ALA A 10 -18.71 11.57 -32.84
CA ALA A 10 -18.73 11.20 -31.43
C ALA A 10 -17.40 11.62 -30.77
N LEU A 11 -17.42 12.68 -29.96
CA LEU A 11 -16.30 13.02 -29.08
C LEU A 11 -16.24 12.00 -27.93
N SER A 12 -15.38 11.01 -28.09
CA SER A 12 -14.92 10.11 -27.03
C SER A 12 -14.09 10.92 -26.01
N SER A 13 -14.70 11.32 -24.89
CA SER A 13 -13.95 11.84 -23.74
C SER A 13 -13.15 10.70 -23.10
N ARG A 14 -11.81 10.79 -23.22
CA ARG A 14 -10.86 9.88 -22.60
C ARG A 14 -10.98 9.99 -21.07
N ARG A 15 -11.38 8.89 -20.42
CA ARG A 15 -11.21 8.70 -18.96
C ARG A 15 -9.71 8.72 -18.63
N SER A 16 -9.21 9.86 -18.16
CA SER A 16 -7.91 9.94 -17.51
C SER A 16 -8.02 9.27 -16.14
N LYS A 17 -7.27 8.19 -15.93
CA LYS A 17 -7.06 7.61 -14.60
C LYS A 17 -6.17 8.58 -13.82
N ASN A 18 -6.77 9.46 -13.03
CA ASN A 18 -6.01 10.39 -12.21
C ASN A 18 -5.43 9.65 -11.00
N SER A 19 -4.15 9.25 -11.13
CA SER A 19 -3.28 9.00 -9.98
C SER A 19 -3.12 10.33 -9.25
N ILE A 20 -3.38 10.34 -7.94
CA ILE A 20 -3.18 11.50 -7.06
C ILE A 20 -1.67 11.67 -6.90
N ARG A 21 -1.00 12.18 -7.94
CA ARG A 21 0.40 12.60 -7.84
C ARG A 21 0.42 13.94 -7.12
N ARG A 22 1.06 13.96 -5.95
CA ARG A 22 1.42 15.12 -5.11
C ARG A 22 1.08 16.47 -5.76
N CYS A 23 -0.15 16.92 -5.59
CA CYS A 23 -0.45 18.35 -5.66
C CYS A 23 0.00 18.94 -4.34
N SER A 24 0.98 19.83 -4.40
CA SER A 24 1.69 20.40 -3.25
C SER A 24 0.78 21.15 -2.27
N HIS A 25 -0.47 21.42 -2.62
CA HIS A 25 -1.51 21.98 -1.74
C HIS A 25 -2.90 21.45 -2.18
N THR A 26 -3.24 20.23 -1.79
CA THR A 26 -4.65 19.78 -1.81
C THR A 26 -5.26 20.16 -0.45
N SER A 27 -6.16 21.13 -0.42
CA SER A 27 -6.91 21.48 0.80
C SER A 27 -7.87 20.33 1.14
N ILE A 28 -7.46 19.44 2.04
CA ILE A 28 -8.27 18.33 2.54
C ILE A 28 -9.15 18.87 3.67
N TYR A 29 -10.46 18.92 3.46
CA TYR A 29 -11.43 19.24 4.51
C TYR A 29 -12.16 17.98 4.94
N LEU A 30 -12.09 17.67 6.24
CA LEU A 30 -12.80 16.57 6.89
C LEU A 30 -14.11 17.14 7.46
N ASP A 31 -15.25 16.82 6.85
CA ASP A 31 -16.55 17.06 7.48
C ASP A 31 -17.06 15.77 8.15
N GLY A 32 -17.65 15.90 9.33
CA GLY A 32 -18.16 14.80 10.16
C GLY A 32 -19.64 14.51 9.92
N THR A 33 -20.22 15.02 8.83
CA THR A 33 -21.65 14.87 8.54
C THR A 33 -21.98 13.51 7.90
N PRO A 34 -23.13 12.90 8.24
CA PRO A 34 -23.51 11.59 7.72
C PRO A 34 -23.69 11.60 6.19
N GLN A 35 -23.17 10.56 5.52
CA GLN A 35 -23.03 10.39 4.06
C GLN A 35 -24.28 10.74 3.21
N GLY A 36 -25.48 10.58 3.75
CA GLY A 36 -26.73 10.88 3.04
C GLY A 36 -27.14 12.35 3.01
N VAL A 37 -26.57 13.19 3.88
CA VAL A 37 -26.97 14.60 4.05
C VAL A 37 -26.15 15.54 3.16
N MET A 38 -24.91 15.17 2.83
CA MET A 38 -23.97 15.99 2.05
C MET A 38 -24.43 16.34 0.63
N LEU A 39 -25.10 15.42 -0.07
CA LEU A 39 -25.51 15.63 -1.47
C LEU A 39 -26.60 16.71 -1.65
N LYS A 40 -27.22 17.17 -0.55
CA LYS A 40 -28.24 18.22 -0.56
C LYS A 40 -28.03 19.30 0.50
N ASN A 41 -26.91 19.29 1.21
CA ASN A 41 -26.71 20.28 2.27
C ASN A 41 -26.22 21.60 1.66
N PRO A 42 -26.99 22.69 1.73
CA PRO A 42 -26.62 23.97 1.10
C PRO A 42 -25.27 24.50 1.61
N ILE A 43 -24.92 24.17 2.86
CA ILE A 43 -23.64 24.54 3.49
C ILE A 43 -22.45 24.02 2.67
N CYS A 44 -22.52 22.79 2.17
CA CYS A 44 -21.40 22.19 1.43
C CYS A 44 -21.21 22.82 0.06
N THR A 45 -22.30 23.16 -0.62
CA THR A 45 -22.27 23.88 -1.88
C THR A 45 -21.71 25.30 -1.69
N SER A 46 -22.06 25.98 -0.58
CA SER A 46 -21.52 27.30 -0.25
C SER A 46 -20.02 27.28 0.05
N ILE A 47 -19.55 26.31 0.85
CA ILE A 47 -18.12 26.14 1.13
C ILE A 47 -17.36 25.83 -0.16
N LYS A 48 -17.96 25.06 -1.07
CA LYS A 48 -17.36 24.74 -2.36
C LYS A 48 -17.19 25.96 -3.25
N LEU A 49 -18.20 26.81 -3.37
CA LEU A 49 -18.13 28.05 -4.13
C LEU A 49 -16.99 28.94 -3.62
N TYR A 50 -16.86 29.06 -2.29
CA TYR A 50 -15.76 29.79 -1.67
C TYR A 50 -14.39 29.17 -1.97
N LEU A 51 -14.28 27.84 -1.95
CA LEU A 51 -13.02 27.15 -2.27
C LEU A 51 -12.66 27.19 -3.75
N MET A 52 -13.65 27.33 -4.64
CA MET A 52 -13.43 27.48 -6.08
C MET A 52 -12.76 28.80 -6.43
N ASP A 53 -12.91 29.84 -5.60
CA ASP A 53 -12.17 31.09 -5.74
C ASP A 53 -10.67 30.91 -5.48
N ILE A 54 -10.28 29.87 -4.74
CA ILE A 54 -8.89 29.58 -4.36
C ILE A 54 -8.26 28.54 -5.29
N ASN A 55 -9.03 27.53 -5.72
CA ASN A 55 -8.57 26.46 -6.59
C ASN A 55 -9.67 26.09 -7.60
N GLU A 56 -9.32 25.99 -8.88
CA GLU A 56 -10.25 25.61 -9.97
C GLU A 56 -10.85 24.20 -9.79
N SER A 57 -10.16 23.29 -9.09
CA SER A 57 -10.60 21.91 -8.88
C SER A 57 -10.40 21.39 -7.43
N PRO A 58 -11.21 21.86 -6.46
CA PRO A 58 -11.13 21.36 -5.08
C PRO A 58 -11.62 19.91 -4.99
N VAL A 59 -10.89 19.07 -4.27
CA VAL A 59 -11.31 17.70 -3.92
C VAL A 59 -11.94 17.70 -2.53
N TYR A 60 -13.06 17.01 -2.38
CA TYR A 60 -13.76 16.91 -1.09
C TYR A 60 -13.58 15.51 -0.49
N VAL A 61 -13.17 15.43 0.78
CA VAL A 61 -12.87 14.15 1.44
C VAL A 61 -13.73 14.02 2.70
N LEU A 62 -14.73 13.15 2.64
CA LEU A 62 -15.60 12.88 3.76
C LEU A 62 -15.08 11.66 4.54
N LEU A 63 -14.76 11.87 5.81
CA LEU A 63 -14.39 10.81 6.75
C LEU A 63 -15.60 10.56 7.66
N ASN A 64 -16.08 9.32 7.71
CA ASN A 64 -17.08 8.95 8.70
C ASN A 64 -16.37 8.43 9.97
N PRO A 65 -16.40 9.18 11.10
CA PRO A 65 -15.75 8.75 12.34
C PRO A 65 -16.53 7.65 13.07
N SER A 66 -17.77 7.34 12.66
CA SER A 66 -18.53 6.27 13.30
C SER A 66 -17.93 4.91 12.97
N ILE A 67 -17.40 4.23 13.99
CA ILE A 67 -16.78 2.92 13.86
C ILE A 67 -17.89 1.88 13.63
N ASN A 68 -18.03 1.41 12.39
CA ASN A 68 -18.82 0.23 12.10
C ASN A 68 -17.88 -1.00 12.03
N PRO A 69 -17.88 -1.88 13.04
CA PRO A 69 -16.99 -3.05 13.07
C PRO A 69 -17.25 -4.06 11.95
N ALA A 70 -18.41 -3.98 11.27
CA ALA A 70 -18.72 -4.80 10.11
C ALA A 70 -18.11 -4.26 8.80
N GLN A 71 -17.76 -2.97 8.75
CA GLN A 71 -17.21 -2.34 7.55
C GLN A 71 -15.69 -2.53 7.52
N LYS A 72 -15.21 -3.35 6.58
CA LYS A 72 -13.77 -3.60 6.37
C LYS A 72 -13.08 -2.54 5.50
N ASP A 73 -13.86 -1.71 4.82
CA ASP A 73 -13.33 -0.65 3.97
C ASP A 73 -13.08 0.61 4.80
N LEU A 74 -11.99 1.32 4.47
CA LEU A 74 -11.65 2.59 5.10
C LEU A 74 -12.86 3.55 4.99
N PRO A 75 -13.30 4.19 6.08
CA PRO A 75 -14.51 5.02 6.11
C PRO A 75 -14.27 6.40 5.48
N VAL A 76 -13.57 6.43 4.36
CA VAL A 76 -13.24 7.63 3.59
C VAL A 76 -13.96 7.55 2.25
N THR A 77 -14.64 8.64 1.90
CA THR A 77 -15.29 8.83 0.60
C THR A 77 -14.81 10.14 -0.01
N ILE A 78 -14.35 10.08 -1.25
CA ILE A 78 -13.83 11.24 -1.99
C ILE A 78 -14.87 11.67 -3.02
N PHE A 79 -15.08 12.97 -3.14
CA PHE A 79 -15.92 13.59 -4.14
C PHE A 79 -15.14 14.60 -4.96
N GLU A 80 -15.32 14.54 -6.27
CA GLU A 80 -14.93 15.57 -7.21
C GLU A 80 -16.15 16.38 -7.64
N SER A 81 -15.89 17.57 -8.18
CA SER A 81 -16.97 18.41 -8.70
C SER A 81 -17.00 18.33 -10.22
N GLU A 82 -18.15 17.93 -10.74
CA GLU A 82 -18.40 17.89 -12.17
C GLU A 82 -19.52 18.88 -12.51
N LEU A 83 -19.38 19.58 -13.62
CA LEU A 83 -20.42 20.45 -14.15
C LEU A 83 -21.36 19.60 -15.01
N HIS A 84 -22.58 19.41 -14.52
CA HIS A 84 -23.65 18.73 -15.24
C HIS A 84 -24.74 19.71 -15.63
N VAL A 85 -25.22 19.62 -16.86
CA VAL A 85 -26.37 20.40 -17.31
C VAL A 85 -27.63 19.62 -16.97
N ILE A 86 -28.33 20.06 -15.91
CA ILE A 86 -29.60 19.48 -15.50
C ILE A 86 -30.68 20.49 -15.92
N GLU A 87 -31.63 20.05 -16.74
CA GLU A 87 -32.74 20.90 -17.23
C GLU A 87 -32.28 22.19 -17.93
N GLY A 88 -31.15 22.13 -18.65
CA GLY A 88 -30.60 23.28 -19.38
C GLY A 88 -29.81 24.28 -18.52
N ILE A 89 -29.73 24.06 -17.21
CA ILE A 89 -28.97 24.91 -16.29
C ILE A 89 -27.68 24.16 -15.92
N PRO A 90 -26.49 24.77 -16.14
CA PRO A 90 -25.24 24.20 -15.68
C PRO A 90 -25.20 24.22 -14.15
N GLN A 91 -25.23 23.06 -13.53
CA GLN A 91 -25.12 22.88 -12.09
C GLN A 91 -23.84 22.13 -11.75
N LEU A 92 -23.15 22.60 -10.72
CA LEU A 92 -22.01 21.90 -10.16
C LEU A 92 -22.51 20.83 -9.20
N ILE A 93 -22.21 19.56 -9.49
CA ILE A 93 -22.59 18.43 -8.65
C ILE A 93 -21.36 17.72 -8.10
N PHE A 94 -21.54 17.07 -6.95
CA PHE A 94 -20.52 16.21 -6.36
C PHE A 94 -20.66 14.79 -6.88
N VAL A 95 -19.60 14.28 -7.49
CA VAL A 95 -19.52 12.92 -8.00
C VAL A 95 -18.52 12.14 -7.16
N ARG A 96 -18.90 10.93 -6.74
CA ARG A 96 -18.01 10.08 -5.94
C ARG A 96 -16.88 9.54 -6.83
N SER A 97 -15.65 9.76 -6.39
CA SER A 97 -14.46 9.33 -7.11
C SER A 97 -13.87 8.07 -6.45
N SER A 98 -13.34 7.16 -7.27
CA SER A 98 -12.55 6.04 -6.79
C SER A 98 -11.17 6.51 -6.34
N TYR A 99 -10.65 5.95 -5.25
CA TYR A 99 -9.29 6.24 -4.77
C TYR A 99 -8.48 4.97 -4.59
N THR A 100 -7.16 5.11 -4.68
CA THR A 100 -6.19 4.10 -4.34
C THR A 100 -5.22 4.70 -3.34
N ILE A 101 -4.91 3.97 -2.27
CA ILE A 101 -3.92 4.39 -1.29
C ILE A 101 -2.54 4.13 -1.92
N GLU A 102 -1.82 5.20 -2.25
CA GLU A 102 -0.42 5.13 -2.64
C GLU A 102 0.42 5.56 -1.44
N THR A 103 1.32 4.69 -0.98
CA THR A 103 2.26 4.98 0.12
C THR A 103 3.68 4.93 -0.39
N VAL A 104 4.53 5.85 0.05
CA VAL A 104 5.99 5.76 -0.16
C VAL A 104 6.59 4.72 0.79
N GLU A 105 7.73 4.11 0.47
CA GLU A 105 8.32 3.03 1.30
C GLU A 105 8.55 3.45 2.76
N ALA A 106 9.07 4.66 3.00
CA ALA A 106 9.24 5.19 4.36
C ALA A 106 7.90 5.36 5.11
N GLU A 107 6.85 5.76 4.40
CA GLU A 107 5.50 5.88 4.96
C GLU A 107 4.92 4.50 5.27
N ARG A 108 5.08 3.53 4.35
CA ARG A 108 4.64 2.14 4.52
C ARG A 108 5.24 1.53 5.78
N ILE A 109 6.56 1.67 5.98
CA ILE A 109 7.26 1.17 7.17
C ILE A 109 6.74 1.86 8.43
N SER A 110 6.54 3.19 8.37
CA SER A 110 6.07 3.97 9.53
C SER A 110 4.65 3.57 9.94
N VAL A 111 3.75 3.41 8.98
CA VAL A 111 2.36 2.98 9.22
C VAL A 111 2.33 1.55 9.75
N ASP A 112 3.12 0.64 9.17
CA ASP A 112 3.21 -0.74 9.62
C ASP A 112 3.74 -0.85 11.05
N HIS A 113 4.76 -0.05 11.39
CA HIS A 113 5.29 0.02 12.74
C HIS A 113 4.22 0.46 13.74
N VAL A 114 3.49 1.55 13.45
CA VAL A 114 2.40 2.07 14.30
C VAL A 114 1.26 1.05 14.43
N ALA A 115 0.91 0.34 13.35
CA ALA A 115 -0.14 -0.68 13.36
C ALA A 115 0.21 -1.91 14.22
N HIS A 116 1.50 -2.21 14.37
CA HIS A 116 2.00 -3.37 15.12
C HIS A 116 2.57 -3.03 16.49
N LEU A 117 2.39 -1.80 16.99
CA LEU A 117 2.71 -1.41 18.37
C LEU A 117 1.85 -2.21 19.36
N LYS A 118 2.29 -3.43 19.67
CA LYS A 118 1.85 -4.16 20.85
C LYS A 118 2.66 -3.63 22.05
N PRO A 119 2.02 -3.32 23.18
CA PRO A 119 2.76 -3.13 24.42
C PRO A 119 3.37 -4.48 24.83
N SER A 120 4.68 -4.54 25.13
CA SER A 120 5.54 -5.73 25.34
C SER A 120 5.98 -6.45 24.04
N ASP A 121 7.24 -6.77 23.76
CA ASP A 121 8.46 -6.92 24.57
C ASP A 121 9.71 -6.46 23.77
N GLY A 122 10.78 -6.16 24.51
CA GLY A 122 12.02 -5.54 24.05
C GLY A 122 12.57 -5.96 22.68
N GLY A 123 13.12 -4.96 21.97
CA GLY A 123 13.71 -5.08 20.65
C GLY A 123 14.95 -5.97 20.62
N SER A 124 14.76 -7.26 20.37
CA SER A 124 15.81 -8.19 19.95
C SER A 124 15.74 -8.40 18.43
N ALA A 125 16.84 -8.79 17.79
CA ALA A 125 16.86 -9.08 16.34
C ALA A 125 15.86 -10.21 15.97
N ALA A 126 15.60 -11.13 16.89
CA ALA A 126 14.55 -12.14 16.76
C ALA A 126 13.13 -11.52 16.64
N THR A 127 12.91 -10.38 17.30
CA THR A 127 11.64 -9.62 17.25
C THR A 127 11.45 -8.96 15.88
N GLN A 128 12.52 -8.51 15.21
CA GLN A 128 12.43 -7.89 13.88
C GLN A 128 12.08 -8.88 12.78
N LEU A 129 12.76 -10.05 12.75
CA LEU A 129 12.41 -11.11 11.80
C LEU A 129 10.98 -11.63 12.04
N ALA A 130 10.60 -11.82 13.30
CA ALA A 130 9.25 -12.24 13.67
C ALA A 130 8.18 -11.22 13.22
N ALA A 131 8.45 -9.92 13.39
CA ALA A 131 7.57 -8.85 12.90
C ALA A 131 7.44 -8.90 11.36
N HIS A 132 8.56 -9.02 10.64
CA HIS A 132 8.56 -9.10 9.17
C HIS A 132 7.77 -10.32 8.66
N LEU A 133 7.99 -11.50 9.24
CA LEU A 133 7.26 -12.72 8.88
C LEU A 133 5.77 -12.62 9.25
N THR A 134 5.43 -11.94 10.36
CA THR A 134 4.03 -11.68 10.74
C THR A 134 3.32 -10.79 9.74
N GLY A 135 4.01 -9.78 9.20
CA GLY A 135 3.50 -8.92 8.12
C GLY A 135 3.19 -9.73 6.85
N ILE A 136 4.14 -10.55 6.39
CA ILE A 136 3.95 -11.45 5.23
C ILE A 136 2.79 -12.41 5.48
N HIS A 137 2.74 -13.04 6.65
CA HIS A 137 1.68 -13.98 7.01
C HIS A 137 0.29 -13.30 6.98
N SER A 138 0.19 -12.08 7.51
CA SER A 138 -1.05 -11.31 7.54
C SER A 138 -1.51 -10.93 6.12
N ALA A 139 -0.58 -10.57 5.22
CA ALA A 139 -0.88 -10.32 3.82
C ALA A 139 -1.42 -11.56 3.09
N ILE A 140 -0.77 -12.73 3.29
CA ILE A 140 -1.22 -14.01 2.73
C ILE A 140 -2.61 -14.38 3.26
N LYS A 141 -2.82 -14.24 4.58
CA LYS A 141 -4.12 -14.49 5.22
C LYS A 141 -5.22 -13.59 4.64
N MET A 142 -4.92 -12.32 4.41
CA MET A 142 -5.87 -11.37 3.81
C MET A 142 -6.22 -11.74 2.37
N LEU A 143 -5.23 -12.10 1.54
CA LEU A 143 -5.47 -12.56 0.18
C LEU A 143 -6.32 -13.83 0.15
N ASN A 144 -5.98 -14.82 0.99
CA ASN A 144 -6.73 -16.07 1.10
C ASN A 144 -8.19 -15.82 1.53
N SER A 145 -8.42 -14.89 2.47
CA SER A 145 -9.78 -14.49 2.85
C SER A 145 -10.58 -13.96 1.66
N ARG A 146 -9.97 -13.16 0.77
CA ARG A 146 -10.65 -12.63 -0.43
C ARG A 146 -10.94 -13.72 -1.46
N ILE A 147 -9.98 -14.62 -1.70
CA ILE A 147 -10.14 -15.78 -2.60
C ILE A 147 -11.29 -16.68 -2.11
N ARG A 148 -11.36 -16.92 -0.80
CA ARG A 148 -12.45 -17.70 -0.19
C ARG A 148 -13.82 -17.07 -0.44
N VAL A 149 -13.97 -15.76 -0.28
CA VAL A 149 -15.24 -15.08 -0.54
C VAL A 149 -15.66 -15.26 -2.00
N LEU A 150 -14.75 -15.06 -2.95
CA LEU A 150 -15.01 -15.28 -4.37
C LEU A 150 -15.40 -16.74 -4.66
N HIS A 151 -14.69 -17.70 -4.07
CA HIS A 151 -14.99 -19.12 -4.25
C HIS A 151 -16.39 -19.49 -3.72
N HIS A 152 -16.75 -19.04 -2.51
CA HIS A 152 -18.09 -19.29 -1.95
C HIS A 152 -19.18 -18.70 -2.83
N TYR A 153 -18.97 -17.49 -3.36
CA TYR A 153 -19.92 -16.84 -4.27
C TYR A 153 -20.13 -17.65 -5.55
N LEU A 154 -19.05 -18.13 -6.17
CA LEU A 154 -19.12 -18.95 -7.38
C LEU A 154 -19.80 -20.31 -7.13
N VAL A 155 -19.55 -20.93 -5.98
CA VAL A 155 -20.23 -22.18 -5.59
C VAL A 155 -21.73 -21.96 -5.38
N ALA A 156 -22.13 -20.85 -4.75
CA ALA A 156 -23.54 -20.51 -4.56
C ALA A 156 -24.25 -20.23 -5.90
N MET A 157 -23.57 -19.57 -6.85
CA MET A 157 -24.07 -19.40 -8.22
C MET A 157 -24.23 -20.75 -8.95
N GLN A 158 -23.28 -21.67 -8.79
CA GLN A 158 -23.35 -23.01 -9.39
C GLN A 158 -24.53 -23.84 -8.84
N LYS A 159 -24.84 -23.68 -7.56
CA LYS A 159 -25.99 -24.34 -6.91
C LYS A 159 -27.34 -23.71 -7.26
N GLY A 160 -27.35 -22.55 -7.93
CA GLY A 160 -28.57 -21.81 -8.26
C GLY A 160 -29.15 -20.99 -7.11
N GLU A 161 -28.42 -20.80 -6.00
CA GLU A 161 -28.84 -19.97 -4.87
C GLU A 161 -28.76 -18.47 -5.21
N ILE A 162 -27.89 -18.09 -6.15
CA ILE A 162 -27.65 -16.71 -6.59
C ILE A 162 -27.77 -16.65 -8.13
N PRO A 163 -28.40 -15.61 -8.70
CA PRO A 163 -28.52 -15.47 -10.15
C PRO A 163 -27.15 -15.40 -10.83
N CYS A 164 -27.05 -16.04 -12.00
CA CYS A 164 -25.79 -16.13 -12.74
C CYS A 164 -25.46 -14.80 -13.43
N GLU A 165 -24.42 -14.10 -12.95
CA GLU A 165 -23.91 -12.86 -13.54
C GLU A 165 -22.71 -13.15 -14.46
N ASN A 166 -22.93 -13.07 -15.77
CA ASN A 166 -21.92 -13.39 -16.80
C ASN A 166 -20.73 -12.39 -16.84
N SER A 167 -20.96 -11.13 -16.44
CA SER A 167 -19.92 -10.10 -16.34
C SER A 167 -18.82 -10.51 -15.35
N LEU A 168 -19.21 -10.98 -14.16
CA LEU A 168 -18.34 -11.41 -13.08
C LEU A 168 -17.57 -12.67 -13.47
N LEU A 169 -18.26 -13.67 -14.04
CA LEU A 169 -17.62 -14.90 -14.52
C LEU A 169 -16.52 -14.62 -15.54
N ARG A 170 -16.76 -13.66 -16.46
CA ARG A 170 -15.75 -13.23 -17.43
C ARG A 170 -14.56 -12.55 -16.75
N GLN A 171 -14.80 -11.73 -15.73
CA GLN A 171 -13.72 -11.09 -14.96
C GLN A 171 -12.88 -12.12 -14.20
N VAL A 172 -13.52 -13.08 -13.52
CA VAL A 172 -12.84 -14.17 -12.82
C VAL A 172 -12.04 -15.02 -13.80
N SER A 173 -12.62 -15.40 -14.95
CA SER A 173 -11.88 -16.12 -15.98
C SER A 173 -10.67 -15.33 -16.50
N SER A 174 -10.80 -14.02 -16.68
CA SER A 174 -9.69 -13.16 -17.09
C SER A 174 -8.60 -13.07 -16.02
N LEU A 175 -8.98 -13.09 -14.74
CA LEU A 175 -8.04 -13.12 -13.63
C LEU A 175 -7.26 -14.44 -13.58
N LEU A 176 -7.95 -15.57 -13.69
CA LEU A 176 -7.32 -16.90 -13.66
C LEU A 176 -6.35 -17.10 -14.82
N ARG A 177 -6.68 -16.60 -16.03
CA ARG A 177 -5.80 -16.68 -17.20
C ARG A 177 -4.55 -15.79 -17.10
N ARG A 178 -4.53 -14.82 -16.19
CA ARG A 178 -3.34 -14.00 -15.90
C ARG A 178 -2.39 -14.68 -14.91
N LEU A 179 -2.77 -15.81 -14.34
CA LEU A 179 -1.89 -16.64 -13.54
C LEU A 179 -1.29 -17.71 -14.45
N PRO A 180 0.02 -18.00 -14.33
CA PRO A 180 1.02 -17.37 -13.46
C PRO A 180 1.41 -15.96 -13.92
N ALA A 181 1.60 -15.04 -12.95
CA ALA A 181 1.69 -13.61 -13.24
C ALA A 181 2.98 -13.19 -13.97
N ILE A 182 4.08 -13.94 -13.78
CA ILE A 182 5.39 -13.66 -14.36
C ILE A 182 6.08 -14.99 -14.64
N GLU A 183 6.23 -15.33 -15.92
CA GLU A 183 7.02 -16.46 -16.41
C GLU A 183 7.75 -16.03 -17.68
N SER A 184 8.80 -15.22 -17.51
CA SER A 184 9.70 -14.87 -18.61
C SER A 184 11.11 -15.33 -18.29
N GLU A 185 11.84 -15.76 -19.32
CA GLU A 185 13.26 -16.16 -19.20
C GLU A 185 14.10 -15.01 -18.65
N LYS A 186 13.87 -13.79 -19.13
CA LYS A 186 14.51 -12.58 -18.59
C LYS A 186 14.27 -12.39 -17.09
N PHE A 187 13.05 -12.63 -16.60
CA PHE A 187 12.77 -12.54 -15.17
C PHE A 187 13.54 -13.60 -14.37
N GLN A 188 13.68 -14.82 -14.91
CA GLN A 188 14.45 -15.87 -14.25
C GLN A 188 15.94 -15.50 -14.17
N ASP A 189 16.51 -14.95 -15.25
CA ASP A 189 17.89 -14.47 -15.27
C ASP A 189 18.09 -13.33 -14.26
N ASP A 190 17.22 -12.30 -14.30
CA ASP A 190 17.27 -11.16 -13.37
C ASP A 190 17.11 -11.63 -11.91
N PHE A 191 16.19 -12.59 -11.66
CA PHE A 191 15.97 -13.17 -10.33
C PHE A 191 17.18 -13.96 -9.83
N LEU A 192 17.79 -14.79 -10.69
CA LEU A 192 18.98 -15.56 -10.34
C LEU A 192 20.18 -14.65 -10.08
N MET A 193 20.32 -13.57 -10.84
CA MET A 193 21.35 -12.55 -10.62
C MET A 193 21.19 -11.91 -9.23
N GLU A 194 20.00 -11.37 -8.92
CA GLU A 194 19.74 -10.74 -7.62
C GLU A 194 19.88 -11.72 -6.44
N TYR A 195 19.45 -12.98 -6.63
CA TYR A 195 19.61 -14.04 -5.65
C TYR A 195 21.09 -14.34 -5.35
N ASN A 196 21.91 -14.49 -6.39
CA ASN A 196 23.34 -14.76 -6.26
C ASN A 196 24.07 -13.58 -5.59
N ASP A 197 23.73 -12.34 -5.96
CA ASP A 197 24.31 -11.13 -5.37
C ASP A 197 23.98 -11.02 -3.87
N THR A 198 22.72 -11.26 -3.51
CA THR A 198 22.27 -11.25 -2.11
C THR A 198 23.00 -12.33 -1.30
N LEU A 199 23.17 -13.52 -1.86
CA LEU A 199 23.86 -14.63 -1.22
C LEU A 199 25.35 -14.32 -1.00
N LEU A 200 26.02 -13.73 -2.00
CA LEU A 200 27.41 -13.31 -1.91
C LEU A 200 27.62 -12.27 -0.80
N ILE A 201 26.77 -11.24 -0.75
CA ILE A 201 26.82 -10.20 0.29
C ILE A 201 26.62 -10.82 1.68
N ALA A 202 25.66 -11.74 1.82
CA ALA A 202 25.42 -12.44 3.08
C ALA A 202 26.64 -13.25 3.55
N TYR A 203 27.30 -13.98 2.64
CA TYR A 203 28.51 -14.72 2.98
C TYR A 203 29.68 -13.81 3.39
N LEU A 204 29.89 -12.70 2.67
CA LEU A 204 30.94 -11.73 3.02
C LEU A 204 30.68 -11.08 4.38
N ALA A 205 29.42 -10.77 4.71
CA ALA A 205 29.04 -10.29 6.03
C ALA A 205 29.31 -11.33 7.13
N MET A 206 29.02 -12.62 6.87
CA MET A 206 29.33 -13.71 7.79
C MET A 206 30.84 -13.87 8.03
N PHE A 207 31.67 -13.78 6.98
CA PHE A 207 33.13 -13.79 7.14
C PHE A 207 33.64 -12.61 7.93
N THR A 208 33.08 -11.41 7.71
CA THR A 208 33.43 -10.20 8.47
C THR A 208 33.10 -10.37 9.96
N ASN A 209 31.91 -10.90 10.28
CA ASN A 209 31.53 -11.21 11.64
C ASN A 209 32.45 -12.28 12.27
N CYS A 210 32.79 -13.34 11.52
CA CYS A 210 33.72 -14.37 11.98
C CYS A 210 35.11 -13.79 12.32
N ALA A 211 35.67 -12.97 11.43
CA ALA A 211 36.95 -12.28 11.66
C ALA A 211 36.89 -11.34 12.88
N SER A 212 35.79 -10.62 13.06
CA SER A 212 35.56 -9.78 14.24
C SER A 212 35.56 -10.61 15.53
N THR A 213 34.81 -11.71 15.57
CA THR A 213 34.78 -12.60 16.74
C THR A 213 36.13 -13.28 17.01
N MET A 214 36.90 -13.57 15.95
CA MET A 214 38.24 -14.13 16.07
C MET A 214 39.22 -13.11 16.67
N ASN A 215 39.16 -11.85 16.24
CA ASN A 215 39.95 -10.76 16.83
C ASN A 215 39.63 -10.60 18.32
N GLU A 216 38.35 -10.56 18.68
CA GLU A 216 37.94 -10.50 20.09
C GLU A 216 38.45 -11.69 20.92
N LEU A 217 38.46 -12.90 20.33
CA LEU A 217 38.97 -14.09 20.99
C LEU A 217 40.48 -13.97 21.20
N VAL A 218 41.23 -13.55 20.19
CA VAL A 218 42.68 -13.34 20.27
C VAL A 218 43.02 -12.29 21.33
N ASP A 219 42.30 -11.18 21.38
CA ASP A 219 42.49 -10.13 22.39
C ASP A 219 42.23 -10.65 23.83
N LYS A 220 41.15 -11.42 24.02
CA LYS A 220 40.84 -12.08 25.30
C LYS A 220 41.90 -13.11 25.67
N PHE A 221 42.39 -13.87 24.70
CA PHE A 221 43.44 -14.86 24.91
C PHE A 221 44.75 -14.20 25.34
N ASN A 222 45.18 -13.16 24.62
CA ASN A 222 46.38 -12.39 24.94
C ASN A 222 46.28 -11.76 26.33
N THR A 223 45.16 -11.12 26.67
CA THR A 223 45.00 -10.53 28.01
C THR A 223 44.96 -11.55 29.15
N ALA A 224 44.37 -12.73 28.95
CA ALA A 224 44.26 -13.77 29.97
C ALA A 224 45.54 -14.60 30.14
N TYR A 225 46.22 -14.95 29.05
CA TYR A 225 47.34 -15.88 29.03
C TYR A 225 48.71 -15.21 28.85
N ASP A 226 48.79 -13.97 28.35
CA ASP A 226 50.06 -13.24 28.29
C ASP A 226 50.44 -12.65 29.66
N ARG A 227 50.80 -13.54 30.59
CA ARG A 227 51.45 -13.22 31.87
C ARG A 227 52.96 -13.48 31.86
N HIS A 228 53.57 -13.69 30.70
CA HIS A 228 54.96 -14.22 30.62
C HIS A 228 56.07 -13.20 30.33
N SER A 229 55.85 -11.89 30.45
CA SER A 229 56.97 -10.92 30.35
C SER A 229 56.94 -9.75 31.34
N ARG A 230 56.32 -9.92 32.53
CA ARG A 230 56.44 -8.94 33.64
C ARG A 230 56.91 -9.57 34.96
N ARG A 231 57.82 -10.53 34.88
CA ARG A 231 58.59 -11.02 36.04
C ARG A 231 60.09 -11.12 35.74
N GLY A 232 60.64 -10.10 35.11
CA GLY A 232 62.09 -9.86 35.00
C GLY A 232 62.56 -8.82 36.01
N GLY A 233 62.31 -9.05 37.30
CA GLY A 233 62.90 -8.27 38.38
C GLY A 233 64.03 -9.07 39.01
N ARG A 234 65.20 -8.41 39.17
CA ARG A 234 66.53 -8.89 39.66
C ARG A 234 67.36 -9.54 38.54
N THR A 235 68.48 -8.96 38.11
CA THR A 235 69.72 -8.80 38.89
C THR A 235 70.64 -7.71 38.29
N ALA A 236 71.09 -6.75 39.10
CA ALA A 236 72.37 -6.05 38.93
C ALA A 236 72.64 -5.17 40.17
N PHE A 237 73.24 -5.75 41.21
CA PHE A 237 74.05 -5.05 42.21
C PHE A 237 74.85 -6.11 42.98
N ILE A 238 76.11 -6.29 42.57
CA ILE A 238 77.36 -6.39 43.34
C ILE A 238 78.47 -6.43 42.29
#